data_AF-A0A3R7FLC7-F1
#
_entry.id   AF-A0A3R7FLC7-F1
#
_cell.length_a   1.000
_cell.length_b   1.000
_cell.length_c   1.000
_cell.angle_alpha   90.00
_cell.angle_beta   90.00
_cell.angle_gamma   90.00
#
_symmetry.space_group_name_H-M   'P 1'
#
loop_
_entity.id
_entity.type
_entity.pdbx_description
1 polymer ?
#
loop_
_entity_poly.entity_id
_entity_poly.type
_entity_poly.pdbx_seq_one_letter_code
_entity_poly.pdbx_strand_id
1 'polypeptide(L)'
;MDAHEQGAAGHAGVGALSWPARITVAVALGGVTVTALVHLAMVFLHVAPGNTVSDRHGGTIDGYVYPEFEQNWKLFAPNPLQQNIAVQARAEVMGPDGGVSVTRWTNLTARDAEAVRHNPVPSHVHQNELRRAWDFFTGSHDDENRPNGLRGALSEEYLRRIVLSRIGPETVGTEVLRVQVRSATTPVAPPAWAPEDGTAGREDGGTVHRELPWWPVGPGDVPGSARPGQAAVVSGT
;
A
#
# COMPACT_ATOMS: atom_id res chain seq x y z
N MET A 1 -48.02 50.26 -21.58
CA MET A 1 -48.65 50.16 -20.25
C MET A 1 -49.92 49.39 -20.50
N ASP A 2 -50.06 48.11 -20.17
CA ASP A 2 -49.57 47.26 -19.09
C ASP A 2 -49.83 45.80 -19.56
N ALA A 3 -49.37 44.69 -19.01
CA ALA A 3 -48.33 44.28 -18.07
C ALA A 3 -48.23 42.75 -18.29
N HIS A 4 -47.05 42.18 -18.11
CA HIS A 4 -46.84 40.73 -18.15
C HIS A 4 -47.62 40.04 -17.02
N GLU A 5 -48.48 39.07 -17.35
CA GLU A 5 -48.79 37.96 -16.42
C GLU A 5 -48.34 36.65 -17.05
N GLN A 6 -47.06 36.34 -16.79
CA GLN A 6 -46.55 34.98 -16.89
C GLN A 6 -47.09 34.22 -15.68
N GLY A 7 -48.10 33.37 -15.90
CA GLY A 7 -48.58 32.44 -14.88
C GLY A 7 -47.44 31.56 -14.39
N ALA A 8 -47.09 31.72 -13.12
CA ALA A 8 -46.09 30.92 -12.43
C ALA A 8 -46.52 29.44 -12.47
N ALA A 9 -45.77 28.62 -13.22
CA ALA A 9 -45.83 27.18 -13.12
C ALA A 9 -45.37 26.77 -11.72
N GLY A 10 -46.34 26.61 -10.80
CA GLY A 10 -46.10 26.09 -9.47
C GLY A 10 -45.41 24.75 -9.56
N HIS A 11 -44.21 24.66 -9.01
CA HIS A 11 -43.48 23.39 -8.91
C HIS A 11 -44.33 22.44 -8.06
N ALA A 12 -44.85 21.38 -8.67
CA ALA A 12 -45.62 20.36 -7.96
C ALA A 12 -44.70 19.72 -6.89
N GLY A 13 -44.81 20.21 -5.65
CA GLY A 13 -44.04 19.71 -4.52
C GLY A 13 -44.43 18.27 -4.15
N VAL A 14 -43.72 17.69 -3.19
CA VAL A 14 -43.93 16.31 -2.66
C VAL A 14 -45.41 16.01 -2.31
N GLY A 15 -46.21 17.05 -2.05
CA GLY A 15 -47.66 17.02 -1.86
C GLY A 15 -48.51 16.64 -3.10
N ALA A 16 -47.92 16.48 -4.29
CA ALA A 16 -48.60 15.98 -5.50
C ALA A 16 -48.40 14.47 -5.73
N LEU A 17 -47.51 13.83 -4.96
CA LEU A 17 -47.23 12.40 -5.09
C LEU A 17 -48.32 11.54 -4.44
N SER A 18 -48.53 10.32 -4.94
CA SER A 18 -49.42 9.34 -4.31
C SER A 18 -48.88 8.91 -2.94
N TRP A 19 -49.75 8.47 -2.03
CA TRP A 19 -49.35 8.07 -0.68
C TRP A 19 -48.26 6.98 -0.66
N PRO A 20 -48.29 5.93 -1.51
CA PRO A 20 -47.19 4.97 -1.61
C PRO A 20 -45.89 5.61 -2.11
N ALA A 21 -45.96 6.49 -3.12
CA ALA A 21 -44.78 7.17 -3.63
C ALA A 21 -44.13 8.09 -2.57
N ARG A 22 -44.94 8.76 -1.74
CA ARG A 22 -44.42 9.57 -0.61
C ARG A 22 -43.69 8.70 0.41
N ILE A 23 -44.21 7.52 0.74
CA ILE A 23 -43.54 6.58 1.65
C ILE A 23 -42.22 6.13 1.06
N THR A 24 -42.20 5.71 -0.20
CA THR A 24 -40.96 5.30 -0.88
C THR A 24 -39.92 6.41 -0.87
N VAL A 25 -40.31 7.63 -1.21
CA VAL A 25 -39.42 8.80 -1.18
C VAL A 25 -38.93 9.10 0.23
N ALA A 26 -39.81 9.05 1.24
CA ALA A 26 -39.43 9.28 2.63
C ALA A 26 -38.44 8.24 3.16
N VAL A 27 -38.65 6.96 2.83
CA VAL A 27 -37.75 5.87 3.22
C VAL A 27 -36.40 6.00 2.52
N ALA A 28 -36.40 6.28 1.21
CA ALA A 28 -35.16 6.47 0.46
C ALA A 28 -34.36 7.67 0.99
N LEU A 29 -35.02 8.82 1.22
CA LEU A 29 -34.38 10.01 1.77
C LEU A 29 -33.86 9.76 3.20
N GLY A 30 -34.64 9.06 4.03
CA GLY A 30 -34.23 8.66 5.37
C GLY A 30 -32.99 7.77 5.34
N GLY A 31 -32.96 6.76 4.47
CA GLY A 31 -31.81 5.88 4.28
C GLY A 31 -30.55 6.65 3.87
N VAL A 32 -30.66 7.49 2.84
CA VAL A 32 -29.54 8.33 2.37
C VAL A 32 -29.03 9.25 3.47
N THR A 33 -29.94 9.87 4.23
CA THR A 33 -29.58 10.77 5.33
C THR A 33 -28.82 10.03 6.43
N VAL A 34 -29.29 8.85 6.83
CA VAL A 34 -28.63 8.02 7.85
C VAL A 34 -27.24 7.60 7.37
N THR A 35 -27.12 7.13 6.12
CA THR A 35 -25.81 6.76 5.54
C THR A 35 -24.85 7.95 5.52
N ALA A 36 -25.31 9.14 5.13
CA ALA A 36 -24.49 10.34 5.12
C ALA A 36 -24.02 10.72 6.54
N LEU A 37 -24.90 10.65 7.54
CA LEU A 37 -24.54 10.92 8.93
C LEU A 37 -23.53 9.92 9.48
N VAL A 38 -23.69 8.63 9.17
CA VAL A 38 -22.71 7.60 9.55
C VAL A 38 -21.36 7.89 8.89
N HIS A 39 -21.35 8.17 7.59
CA HIS A 39 -20.11 8.50 6.88
C HIS A 39 -19.39 9.70 7.50
N LEU A 40 -20.11 10.81 7.72
CA LEU A 40 -19.58 12.01 8.34
C LEU A 40 -19.04 11.73 9.75
N ALA A 41 -19.74 10.93 10.55
CA ALA A 41 -19.28 10.55 11.88
C ALA A 41 -18.00 9.73 11.83
N MET A 42 -17.90 8.76 10.91
CA MET A 42 -16.70 7.92 10.76
C MET A 42 -15.49 8.75 10.31
N VAL A 43 -15.66 9.61 9.30
CA VAL A 43 -14.60 10.51 8.83
C VAL A 43 -14.21 11.50 9.92
N PHE A 44 -15.18 12.07 10.64
CA PHE A 44 -14.91 12.97 11.76
C PHE A 44 -14.10 12.28 12.85
N LEU A 45 -14.51 11.09 13.30
CA LEU A 45 -13.78 10.33 14.33
C LEU A 45 -12.36 9.98 13.88
N HIS A 46 -12.17 9.71 12.59
CA HIS A 46 -10.86 9.41 12.03
C HIS A 46 -9.91 10.63 12.02
N VAL A 47 -10.42 11.84 11.74
CA VAL A 47 -9.59 13.07 11.70
C VAL A 47 -9.55 13.84 13.02
N ALA A 48 -10.47 13.55 13.94
CA ALA A 48 -10.55 14.22 15.22
C ALA A 48 -9.33 13.87 16.11
N PRO A 49 -8.94 14.77 17.03
CA PRO A 49 -7.98 14.43 18.07
C PRO A 49 -8.41 13.19 18.87
N GLY A 50 -7.43 12.46 19.41
CA GLY A 50 -7.64 11.22 20.16
C GLY A 50 -8.75 11.35 21.20
N ASN A 51 -9.67 10.38 21.20
CA ASN A 51 -10.85 10.35 22.06
C ASN A 51 -11.22 8.90 22.38
N THR A 52 -11.94 8.70 23.49
CA THR A 52 -12.26 7.37 24.03
C THR A 52 -13.03 6.45 23.07
N VAL A 53 -13.79 7.02 22.13
CA VAL A 53 -14.49 6.25 21.10
C VAL A 53 -13.52 5.75 20.04
N SER A 54 -12.63 6.63 19.58
CA SER A 54 -11.62 6.30 18.56
C SER A 54 -10.56 5.34 19.12
N ASP A 55 -10.19 5.47 20.39
CA ASP A 55 -9.26 4.56 21.05
C ASP A 55 -9.83 3.13 21.17
N ARG A 56 -11.15 3.01 21.42
CA ARG A 56 -11.82 1.71 21.58
C ARG A 56 -12.23 1.07 20.25
N HIS A 57 -12.58 1.88 19.25
CA HIS A 57 -13.15 1.41 17.98
C HIS A 57 -12.29 1.75 16.76
N GLY A 58 -11.02 2.10 16.96
CA GLY A 58 -10.09 2.50 15.91
C GLY A 58 -10.05 1.53 14.73
N GLY A 59 -9.97 0.22 14.98
CA GLY A 59 -9.97 -0.78 13.91
C GLY A 59 -11.24 -0.77 13.03
N THR A 60 -12.41 -0.47 13.59
CA THR A 60 -13.66 -0.33 12.81
C THR A 60 -13.68 0.97 12.01
N ILE A 61 -13.17 2.05 12.61
CA ILE A 61 -13.06 3.37 11.97
C ILE A 61 -12.10 3.29 10.78
N ASP A 62 -10.92 2.73 11.01
CA ASP A 62 -9.87 2.53 10.02
C ASP A 62 -10.33 1.59 8.90
N GLY A 63 -11.01 0.49 9.24
CA GLY A 63 -11.59 -0.43 8.26
C GLY A 63 -12.66 0.20 7.36
N TYR A 64 -13.36 1.25 7.82
CA TYR A 64 -14.32 2.01 7.01
C TYR A 64 -13.64 3.08 6.15
N VAL A 65 -12.60 3.75 6.67
CA VAL A 65 -11.98 4.91 6.03
C VAL A 65 -10.88 4.53 5.02
N TYR A 66 -9.95 3.65 5.41
CA TYR A 66 -8.77 3.35 4.59
C TYR A 66 -9.02 2.59 3.27
N PRO A 67 -10.17 1.93 3.01
CA PRO A 67 -10.45 1.41 1.67
C PRO A 67 -10.47 2.51 0.60
N GLU A 68 -11.04 3.68 0.92
CA GLU A 68 -11.28 4.78 -0.04
C GLU A 68 -10.40 6.02 0.20
N PHE A 69 -9.95 6.25 1.45
CA PHE A 69 -9.20 7.44 1.85
C PHE A 69 -7.86 7.07 2.49
N GLU A 70 -6.88 6.68 1.67
CA GLU A 70 -5.51 6.48 2.13
C GLU A 70 -4.86 7.84 2.45
N GLN A 71 -4.62 8.12 3.74
CA GLN A 71 -3.98 9.36 4.17
C GLN A 71 -2.44 9.26 4.07
N ASN A 72 -1.85 9.95 3.10
CA ASN A 72 -0.40 10.04 2.97
C ASN A 72 0.09 11.49 3.15
N TRP A 73 0.36 11.86 4.41
CA TRP A 73 0.84 13.20 4.79
C TRP A 73 2.36 13.37 4.70
N LYS A 74 3.08 12.40 4.08
CA LYS A 74 4.55 12.34 4.06
C LYS A 74 5.22 13.59 3.47
N LEU A 75 4.51 14.40 2.66
CA LEU A 75 5.06 15.58 1.98
C LEU A 75 4.95 16.89 2.79
N PHE A 76 4.11 16.94 3.82
CA PHE A 76 3.86 18.16 4.62
C PHE A 76 4.07 17.97 6.12
N ALA A 77 4.61 16.82 6.53
CA ALA A 77 5.01 16.62 7.92
C ALA A 77 6.11 17.63 8.30
N PRO A 78 6.08 18.23 9.51
CA PRO A 78 7.12 19.14 9.99
C PRO A 78 8.54 18.57 9.87
N ASN A 79 8.66 17.24 9.94
CA ASN A 79 9.85 16.49 9.58
C ASN A 79 9.51 15.64 8.34
N PRO A 80 9.93 16.03 7.12
CA PRO A 80 9.77 15.18 5.93
C PRO A 80 10.49 13.85 6.15
N LEU A 81 10.17 12.82 5.36
CA LEU A 81 10.88 11.53 5.41
C LEU A 81 12.40 11.72 5.25
N GLN A 82 13.11 11.68 6.38
CA GLN A 82 14.57 11.72 6.44
C GLN A 82 15.13 10.30 6.44
N GLN A 83 14.53 9.40 5.66
CA GLN A 83 14.89 7.98 5.65
C GLN A 83 14.91 7.43 4.23
N ASN A 84 15.97 6.68 3.92
CA ASN A 84 16.07 5.85 2.74
C ASN A 84 15.55 4.45 3.08
N ILE A 85 14.56 3.96 2.34
CA ILE A 85 14.01 2.61 2.50
C ILE A 85 14.47 1.78 1.30
N ALA A 86 15.28 0.75 1.55
CA ALA A 86 15.65 -0.24 0.55
C ALA A 86 14.90 -1.55 0.78
N VAL A 87 14.22 -2.05 -0.26
CA VAL A 87 13.59 -3.37 -0.25
C VAL A 87 14.63 -4.41 -0.69
N GLN A 88 14.81 -5.42 0.15
CA GLN A 88 15.74 -6.51 -0.07
C GLN A 88 15.00 -7.84 -0.04
N ALA A 89 15.48 -8.81 -0.80
CA ALA A 89 14.90 -10.15 -0.84
C ALA A 89 15.97 -11.24 -0.83
N ARG A 90 15.62 -12.40 -0.29
CA ARG A 90 16.38 -13.65 -0.39
C ARG A 90 15.44 -14.82 -0.62
N ALA A 91 15.96 -15.91 -1.14
CA ALA A 91 15.21 -17.12 -1.43
C ALA A 91 15.83 -18.32 -0.70
N GLU A 92 14.99 -19.28 -0.35
CA GLU A 92 15.43 -20.66 -0.16
C GLU A 92 15.19 -21.41 -1.46
N VAL A 93 16.25 -22.02 -1.98
CA VAL A 93 16.26 -22.67 -3.29
C VAL A 93 16.69 -24.12 -3.18
N MET A 94 16.14 -24.95 -4.07
CA MET A 94 16.59 -26.31 -4.30
C MET A 94 17.37 -26.37 -5.61
N GLY A 95 18.64 -26.80 -5.51
CA GLY A 95 19.53 -27.00 -6.65
C GLY A 95 19.20 -28.27 -7.44
N PRO A 96 19.77 -28.44 -8.65
CA PRO A 96 19.58 -29.64 -9.47
C PRO A 96 20.06 -30.95 -8.82
N ASP A 97 20.98 -30.82 -7.86
CA ASP A 97 21.50 -31.92 -7.03
C ASP A 97 20.57 -32.28 -5.84
N GLY A 98 19.44 -31.57 -5.71
CA GLY A 98 18.51 -31.71 -4.59
C GLY A 98 18.95 -30.99 -3.31
N GLY A 99 20.09 -30.28 -3.33
CA GLY A 99 20.57 -29.52 -2.19
C GLY A 99 19.72 -28.28 -1.92
N VAL A 100 19.36 -28.05 -0.65
CA VAL A 100 18.64 -26.84 -0.23
C VAL A 100 19.62 -25.81 0.30
N SER A 101 19.53 -24.58 -0.18
CA SER A 101 20.36 -23.47 0.30
C SER A 101 19.56 -22.16 0.37
N VAL A 102 20.04 -21.22 1.19
CA VAL A 102 19.46 -19.88 1.31
C VAL A 102 20.39 -18.88 0.63
N THR A 103 19.85 -18.10 -0.30
CA THR A 103 20.61 -17.07 -1.02
C THR A 103 20.98 -15.92 -0.08
N ARG A 104 21.93 -15.09 -0.50
CA ARG A 104 22.18 -13.83 0.21
C ARG A 104 21.00 -12.86 0.00
N TRP A 105 20.96 -11.83 0.83
CA TRP A 105 20.08 -10.68 0.62
C TRP A 105 20.50 -9.92 -0.64
N THR A 106 19.58 -9.81 -1.58
CA THR A 106 19.68 -9.00 -2.78
C THR A 106 18.96 -7.67 -2.56
N ASN A 107 19.65 -6.55 -2.80
CA ASN A 107 19.04 -5.22 -2.73
C ASN A 107 18.32 -4.88 -4.06
N LEU A 108 17.01 -5.06 -4.08
CA LEU A 108 16.18 -4.82 -5.27
C LEU A 108 16.07 -3.32 -5.57
N THR A 109 15.97 -2.49 -4.53
CA THR A 109 15.93 -1.04 -4.67
C THR A 109 17.22 -0.47 -5.27
N ALA A 110 18.38 -1.03 -4.93
CA ALA A 110 19.66 -0.61 -5.52
C ALA A 110 19.71 -0.86 -7.03
N ARG A 111 19.19 -2.00 -7.51
CA ARG A 111 19.10 -2.30 -8.95
C ARG A 111 18.19 -1.32 -9.68
N ASP A 112 17.03 -1.01 -9.10
CA ASP A 112 16.13 0.02 -9.64
C ASP A 112 16.81 1.41 -9.69
N ALA A 113 17.53 1.77 -8.62
CA ALA A 113 18.27 3.03 -8.56
C ALA A 113 19.40 3.11 -9.61
N GLU A 114 20.13 2.01 -9.85
CA GLU A 114 21.15 1.92 -10.90
C GLU A 114 20.55 2.12 -12.29
N ALA A 115 19.38 1.52 -12.57
CA ALA A 115 18.71 1.67 -13.85
C ALA A 115 18.11 3.07 -14.09
N VAL A 116 17.86 3.82 -13.01
CA VAL A 116 17.39 5.22 -13.05
C VAL A 116 18.57 6.20 -13.13
N ARG A 117 19.68 5.89 -12.47
CA ARG A 117 20.82 6.80 -12.34
C ARG A 117 21.41 7.14 -13.72
N HIS A 118 21.57 8.44 -13.98
CA HIS A 118 22.05 9.00 -15.26
C HIS A 118 21.19 8.67 -16.49
N ASN A 119 19.97 8.15 -16.30
CA ASN A 119 19.03 7.93 -17.39
C ASN A 119 18.10 9.16 -17.53
N PRO A 120 18.15 9.92 -18.64
CA PRO A 120 17.30 11.10 -18.80
C PRO A 120 15.82 10.77 -18.99
N VAL A 121 15.48 9.52 -19.34
CA VAL A 121 14.12 9.03 -19.56
C VAL A 121 13.91 7.67 -18.89
N PRO A 122 13.97 7.59 -17.54
CA PRO A 122 13.91 6.31 -16.86
C PRO A 122 12.51 5.69 -16.95
N SER A 123 12.46 4.36 -17.01
CA SER A 123 11.20 3.60 -16.99
C SER A 123 10.45 3.82 -15.68
N HIS A 124 9.12 4.01 -15.76
CA HIS A 124 8.26 4.06 -14.58
C HIS A 124 8.28 2.78 -13.75
N VAL A 125 8.63 1.64 -14.37
CA VAL A 125 8.81 0.36 -13.67
C VAL A 125 9.94 0.46 -12.66
N HIS A 126 11.13 0.91 -13.08
CA HIS A 126 12.27 1.09 -12.20
C HIS A 126 12.06 2.22 -11.18
N GLN A 127 11.31 3.26 -11.53
CA GLN A 127 11.05 4.37 -10.61
C GLN A 127 10.05 4.02 -9.50
N ASN A 128 9.01 3.24 -9.82
CA ASN A 128 7.81 3.21 -8.99
C ASN A 128 7.29 1.82 -8.62
N GLU A 129 7.53 0.76 -9.41
CA GLU A 129 6.83 -0.51 -9.20
C GLU A 129 7.12 -1.09 -7.82
N LEU A 130 8.40 -1.28 -7.49
CA LEU A 130 8.82 -1.85 -6.20
C LEU A 130 8.44 -0.96 -5.01
N ARG A 131 8.59 0.36 -5.17
CA ARG A 131 8.21 1.33 -4.15
C ARG A 131 6.71 1.29 -3.87
N ARG A 132 5.88 1.29 -4.92
CA ARG A 132 4.42 1.20 -4.81
C ARG A 132 3.98 -0.13 -4.20
N ALA A 133 4.64 -1.23 -4.56
CA ALA A 133 4.36 -2.55 -3.98
C ALA A 133 4.69 -2.59 -2.48
N TRP A 134 5.80 -2.00 -2.07
CA TRP A 134 6.17 -1.87 -0.66
C TRP A 134 5.21 -0.96 0.11
N ASP A 135 4.87 0.21 -0.45
CA ASP A 135 3.89 1.13 0.13
C ASP A 135 2.54 0.42 0.32
N PHE A 136 2.06 -0.31 -0.70
CA PHE A 136 0.82 -1.08 -0.64
C PHE A 136 0.85 -2.17 0.44
N PHE A 137 1.97 -2.90 0.56
CA PHE A 137 2.16 -3.88 1.64
C PHE A 137 2.07 -3.21 3.01
N THR A 138 2.85 -2.15 3.24
CA THR A 138 2.89 -1.47 4.55
C THR A 138 1.59 -0.78 4.93
N GLY A 139 0.82 -0.28 3.96
CA GLY A 139 -0.52 0.29 4.20
C GLY A 139 -1.61 -0.76 4.42
N SER A 140 -1.30 -2.04 4.23
CA SER A 140 -2.25 -3.15 4.33
C SER A 140 -1.88 -4.18 5.40
N HIS A 141 -0.90 -3.87 6.24
CA HIS A 141 -0.43 -4.71 7.35
C HIS A 141 -0.21 -3.87 8.61
N ASP A 142 -0.32 -4.50 9.77
CA ASP A 142 0.09 -3.89 11.04
C ASP A 142 1.61 -3.95 11.27
N ASP A 143 2.07 -3.48 12.43
CA ASP A 143 3.48 -3.43 12.81
C ASP A 143 4.09 -4.84 13.00
N GLU A 144 3.28 -5.85 13.30
CA GLU A 144 3.68 -7.26 13.39
C GLU A 144 3.63 -7.99 12.03
N ASN A 145 3.38 -7.29 10.93
CA ASN A 145 3.21 -7.86 9.58
C ASN A 145 1.98 -8.76 9.42
N ARG A 146 0.90 -8.53 10.17
CA ARG A 146 -0.37 -9.25 9.99
C ARG A 146 -1.23 -8.54 8.94
N PRO A 147 -1.85 -9.27 7.98
CA PRO A 147 -2.59 -8.67 6.89
C PRO A 147 -3.96 -8.12 7.33
N ASN A 148 -4.32 -6.95 6.79
CA ASN A 148 -5.64 -6.33 6.96
C ASN A 148 -6.63 -6.92 5.94
N GLY A 149 -7.06 -8.16 6.19
CA GLY A 149 -8.04 -8.87 5.35
C GLY A 149 -7.56 -9.11 3.91
N LEU A 150 -8.49 -9.01 2.95
CA LEU A 150 -8.21 -9.30 1.54
C LEU A 150 -7.14 -8.37 0.95
N ARG A 151 -7.13 -7.09 1.34
CA ARG A 151 -6.17 -6.10 0.84
C ARG A 151 -4.74 -6.49 1.22
N GLY A 152 -4.54 -6.94 2.46
CA GLY A 152 -3.26 -7.48 2.94
C GLY A 152 -2.81 -8.68 2.11
N ALA A 153 -3.67 -9.68 1.94
CA ALA A 153 -3.35 -10.88 1.15
C ALA A 153 -2.95 -10.56 -0.31
N LEU A 154 -3.67 -9.66 -0.97
CA LEU A 154 -3.35 -9.22 -2.34
C LEU A 154 -2.02 -8.46 -2.41
N SER A 155 -1.70 -7.67 -1.38
CA SER A 155 -0.42 -6.95 -1.33
C SER A 155 0.78 -7.89 -1.14
N GLU A 156 0.62 -8.99 -0.37
CA GLU A 156 1.65 -10.03 -0.24
C GLU A 156 1.90 -10.74 -1.57
N GLU A 157 0.84 -11.14 -2.26
CA GLU A 157 0.95 -11.81 -3.56
C GLU A 157 1.62 -10.90 -4.60
N TYR A 158 1.20 -9.64 -4.67
CA TYR A 158 1.77 -8.65 -5.58
C TYR A 158 3.26 -8.41 -5.32
N LEU A 159 3.64 -8.19 -4.07
CA LEU A 159 5.04 -7.97 -3.69
C LEU A 159 5.89 -9.23 -3.95
N ARG A 160 5.38 -10.42 -3.63
CA ARG A 160 6.06 -11.70 -3.89
C ARG A 160 6.34 -11.90 -5.37
N ARG A 161 5.36 -11.68 -6.25
CA ARG A 161 5.52 -11.82 -7.70
C ARG A 161 6.55 -10.85 -8.26
N ILE A 162 6.54 -9.59 -7.82
CA ILE A 162 7.55 -8.59 -8.20
C ILE A 162 8.93 -9.04 -7.73
N VAL A 163 9.06 -9.50 -6.49
CA VAL A 163 10.33 -10.00 -5.94
C VAL A 163 10.85 -11.18 -6.77
N LEU A 164 10.02 -12.18 -7.05
CA LEU A 164 10.39 -13.35 -7.84
C LEU A 164 10.81 -12.99 -9.26
N SER A 165 10.20 -11.97 -9.87
CA SER A 165 10.64 -11.46 -11.19
C SER A 165 12.04 -10.82 -11.17
N ARG A 166 12.57 -10.50 -9.98
CA ARG A 166 13.79 -9.69 -9.78
C ARG A 166 14.84 -10.33 -8.89
N ILE A 167 14.59 -11.49 -8.27
CA ILE A 167 15.39 -12.03 -7.14
C ILE A 167 16.81 -12.47 -7.53
N GLY A 168 17.14 -12.46 -8.83
CA GLY A 168 18.52 -12.37 -9.33
C GLY A 168 19.17 -13.71 -9.70
N PRO A 169 20.44 -13.68 -10.14
CA PRO A 169 21.11 -14.81 -10.80
C PRO A 169 21.21 -16.07 -9.94
N GLU A 170 21.29 -15.92 -8.62
CA GLU A 170 21.41 -17.04 -7.66
C GLU A 170 20.18 -17.97 -7.65
N THR A 171 19.05 -17.51 -8.20
CA THR A 171 17.82 -18.31 -8.30
C THR A 171 17.61 -18.91 -9.69
N VAL A 172 18.40 -18.50 -10.69
CA VAL A 172 18.23 -18.94 -12.08
C VAL A 172 18.52 -20.43 -12.20
N GLY A 173 17.56 -21.17 -12.75
CA GLY A 173 17.69 -22.63 -12.92
C GLY A 173 17.55 -23.45 -11.64
N THR A 174 17.16 -22.81 -10.53
CA THR A 174 16.84 -23.49 -9.26
C THR A 174 15.35 -23.42 -8.98
N GLU A 175 14.82 -24.37 -8.21
CA GLU A 175 13.45 -24.29 -7.71
C GLU A 175 13.41 -23.39 -6.47
N VAL A 176 12.62 -22.33 -6.50
CA VAL A 176 12.43 -21.44 -5.35
C VAL A 176 11.33 -22.01 -4.46
N LEU A 177 11.68 -22.41 -3.24
CA LEU A 177 10.74 -23.01 -2.29
C LEU A 177 9.97 -21.94 -1.51
N ARG A 178 10.68 -20.90 -1.05
CA ARG A 178 10.13 -19.79 -0.30
C ARG A 178 10.98 -18.54 -0.49
N VAL A 179 10.36 -17.36 -0.37
CA VAL A 179 11.07 -16.08 -0.34
C VAL A 179 10.92 -15.40 1.00
N GLN A 180 11.91 -14.60 1.35
CA GLN A 180 11.82 -13.64 2.42
C GLN A 180 12.14 -12.26 1.89
N VAL A 181 11.38 -11.28 2.35
CA VAL A 181 11.55 -9.87 2.00
C VAL A 181 11.81 -9.08 3.27
N ARG A 182 12.59 -8.02 3.17
CA ARG A 182 12.75 -7.05 4.26
C ARG A 182 12.89 -5.65 3.73
N SER A 183 12.59 -4.67 4.56
CA SER A 183 13.12 -3.32 4.37
C SER A 183 14.40 -3.12 5.16
N ALA A 184 15.27 -2.27 4.64
CA ALA A 184 16.41 -1.69 5.30
C ALA A 184 16.21 -0.17 5.28
N THR A 185 15.85 0.38 6.44
CA THR A 185 15.56 1.80 6.63
C THR A 185 16.78 2.48 7.22
N THR A 186 17.38 3.39 6.48
CA THR A 186 18.59 4.10 6.87
C THR A 186 18.27 5.59 6.94
N PRO A 187 18.52 6.28 8.08
CA PRO A 187 18.39 7.72 8.16
C PRO A 187 19.23 8.43 7.10
N VAL A 188 18.69 9.51 6.52
CA VAL A 188 19.38 10.37 5.57
C VAL A 188 20.34 11.24 6.38
N ALA A 189 21.63 11.14 6.08
CA ALA A 189 22.62 11.98 6.74
C ALA A 189 22.35 13.46 6.44
N PRO A 190 22.50 14.36 7.45
CA PRO A 190 22.41 15.78 7.21
C PRO A 190 23.49 16.23 6.21
N PRO A 191 23.25 17.30 5.44
CA PRO A 191 24.25 17.81 4.51
C PRO A 191 25.48 18.34 5.27
N ALA A 192 26.65 18.28 4.63
CA ALA A 192 27.93 18.66 5.25
C ALA A 192 28.01 20.12 5.74
N TRP A 193 27.11 21.00 5.26
CA TRP A 193 27.04 22.41 5.65
C TRP A 193 26.08 22.66 6.83
N ALA A 194 25.40 21.63 7.36
CA ALA A 194 24.50 21.78 8.49
C ALA A 194 25.29 22.12 9.78
N PRO A 195 24.80 23.07 10.62
CA PRO A 195 25.42 23.38 11.90
C PRO A 195 25.53 22.14 12.80
N GLU A 196 26.64 22.01 13.51
CA GLU A 196 26.92 20.90 14.44
C GLU A 196 26.02 20.93 15.69
N ASP A 197 25.36 22.07 15.89
CA ASP A 197 24.50 22.48 16.99
C ASP A 197 23.13 21.77 16.98
N GLY A 198 23.10 20.44 16.87
CA GLY A 198 22.00 19.53 17.27
C GLY A 198 20.57 19.76 16.73
N THR A 199 20.35 20.80 15.92
CA THR A 199 19.04 21.25 15.42
C THR A 199 18.77 20.73 14.01
N ALA A 200 19.83 20.38 13.27
CA ALA A 200 19.74 19.48 12.15
C ALA A 200 19.86 18.06 12.71
N GLY A 201 18.73 17.35 12.79
CA GLY A 201 18.62 16.01 13.37
C GLY A 201 19.65 15.04 12.80
N ARG A 202 20.79 14.92 13.47
CA ARG A 202 21.71 13.81 13.30
C ARG A 202 21.08 12.63 14.02
N GLU A 203 20.17 11.95 13.34
CA GLU A 203 19.74 10.63 13.80
C GLU A 203 20.92 9.68 13.61
N ASP A 204 21.74 9.49 14.65
CA ASP A 204 22.75 8.42 14.75
C ASP A 204 22.08 7.03 14.86
N GLY A 205 20.96 6.83 14.16
CA GLY A 205 20.27 5.57 14.02
C GLY A 205 20.98 4.73 12.97
N GLY A 206 21.48 3.56 13.36
CA GLY A 206 21.90 2.55 12.41
C GLY A 206 20.75 2.14 11.47
N THR A 207 21.07 1.35 10.44
CA THR A 207 20.02 0.81 9.55
C THR A 207 19.10 -0.13 10.33
N VAL A 208 17.80 0.15 10.31
CA VAL A 208 16.77 -0.70 10.94
C VAL A 208 16.18 -1.64 9.90
N HIS A 209 16.03 -2.91 10.27
CA HIS A 209 15.46 -3.93 9.41
C HIS A 209 14.06 -4.34 9.88
N ARG A 210 13.08 -4.27 8.99
CA ARG A 210 11.77 -4.93 9.17
C ARG A 210 11.74 -6.14 8.25
N GLU A 211 11.95 -7.32 8.82
CA GLU A 211 11.89 -8.59 8.11
C GLU A 211 10.47 -9.14 8.09
N LEU A 212 10.03 -9.58 6.92
CA LEU A 212 8.74 -10.21 6.71
C LEU A 212 8.86 -11.72 6.98
N PRO A 213 7.75 -12.41 7.30
CA PRO A 213 7.75 -13.87 7.36
C PRO A 213 8.16 -14.49 6.02
N TRP A 214 8.62 -15.74 6.09
CA TRP A 214 8.88 -16.52 4.89
C TRP A 214 7.56 -16.86 4.19
N TRP A 215 7.48 -16.56 2.90
CA TRP A 215 6.34 -16.92 2.08
C TRP A 215 6.67 -18.10 1.18
N PRO A 216 5.84 -19.16 1.17
CA PRO A 216 6.00 -20.24 0.22
C PRO A 216 5.80 -19.71 -1.21
N VAL A 217 6.49 -20.31 -2.16
CA VAL A 217 6.38 -19.96 -3.58
C VAL A 217 5.73 -21.10 -4.33
N GLY A 218 4.62 -20.80 -5.00
CA GLY A 218 3.97 -21.71 -5.92
C GLY A 218 4.38 -21.47 -7.37
N PRO A 219 4.01 -22.39 -8.27
CA PRO A 219 4.32 -22.26 -9.70
C PRO A 219 3.66 -21.02 -10.31
N GLY A 220 2.46 -20.66 -9.84
CA GLY A 220 1.73 -19.48 -10.30
C GLY A 220 2.33 -18.14 -9.84
N ASP A 221 3.26 -18.14 -8.89
CA ASP A 221 3.92 -16.93 -8.38
C ASP A 221 5.13 -16.52 -9.24
N VAL A 222 5.74 -17.47 -9.93
CA VAL A 222 6.90 -17.23 -10.79
C VAL A 222 6.44 -16.75 -12.18
N PRO A 223 6.95 -15.62 -12.69
CA PRO A 223 6.58 -15.13 -14.02
C PRO A 223 6.93 -16.16 -15.11
N GLY A 224 5.94 -16.51 -15.94
CA GLY A 224 6.13 -17.42 -17.08
C GLY A 224 5.90 -18.92 -16.81
N SER A 225 5.81 -19.36 -15.54
CA SER A 225 5.50 -20.75 -15.17
C SER A 225 3.99 -20.97 -14.97
N ALA A 226 3.21 -20.86 -16.05
CA ALA A 226 1.75 -20.92 -15.98
C ALA A 226 1.15 -22.34 -15.87
N ARG A 227 1.94 -23.40 -15.66
CA ARG A 227 1.44 -24.78 -15.67
C ARG A 227 1.24 -25.33 -14.25
N PRO A 228 0.02 -25.81 -13.90
CA PRO A 228 -0.21 -26.55 -12.66
C PRO A 228 0.71 -27.77 -12.58
N GLY A 229 1.39 -27.95 -11.45
CA GLY A 229 2.27 -29.10 -11.18
C GLY A 229 3.74 -28.95 -11.61
N GLN A 230 4.17 -27.77 -12.07
CA GLN A 230 5.57 -27.51 -12.41
C GLN A 230 6.31 -26.86 -11.24
N ALA A 231 7.57 -27.21 -10.99
CA ALA A 231 8.40 -26.54 -9.97
C ALA A 231 8.48 -25.03 -10.21
N ALA A 232 8.58 -24.24 -9.12
CA ALA A 232 8.71 -22.78 -9.17
C ALA A 232 10.13 -22.37 -9.59
N VAL A 233 10.48 -22.63 -10.85
CA VAL A 233 11.82 -22.38 -11.40
C VAL A 233 11.88 -20.99 -12.02
N VAL A 234 12.77 -20.13 -11.49
CA VAL A 234 13.04 -18.83 -12.09
C VAL A 234 13.86 -19.03 -13.36
N SER A 235 13.29 -18.64 -14.49
CA SER A 235 13.97 -18.69 -15.79
C SER A 235 14.98 -17.56 -15.90
N GLY A 236 16.14 -17.83 -16.51
CA GLY A 236 17.09 -16.78 -16.86
C GLY A 236 16.51 -15.92 -17.98
N THR A 237 16.55 -14.60 -17.80
CA THR A 237 16.24 -13.61 -18.86
C THR A 237 17.44 -13.40 -19.76
#